data_AF-A0A6B3CEP9-F1
#
_entry.id   AF-A0A6B3CEP9-F1
#
_cell.length_a   1.000
_cell.length_b   1.000
_cell.length_c   1.000
_cell.angle_alpha   90.00
_cell.angle_beta   90.00
_cell.angle_gamma   90.00
#
_symmetry.space_group_name_H-M   'P 1'
#
loop_
_entity.id
_entity.type
_entity.pdbx_description
1 polymer ?
#
loop_
_entity_poly.entity_id
_entity_poly.type
_entity_poly.pdbx_seq_one_letter_code
_entity_poly.pdbx_strand_id
1 'polypeptide(L)' 'GARGYVTKTITGTDLVNSVFRVQEGDAVFSPRLAGFVLDAFASTDAPPVDEDLDRLTQREREVLRLIARGYAYKE' A
#
# COMPACT_ATOMS: atom_id res chain seq x y z
N GLY A 1 6.97 -2.20 6.21
CA GLY A 1 5.83 -1.67 5.42
C GLY A 1 5.41 -0.31 5.94
N ALA A 2 4.54 0.40 5.23
CA ALA A 2 3.99 1.67 5.71
C ALA A 2 3.09 1.45 6.94
N ARG A 3 3.24 2.30 7.95
CA ARG A 3 2.41 2.30 9.19
C ARG A 3 1.22 3.26 9.11
N GLY A 4 1.12 4.03 8.02
CA GLY A 4 -0.03 4.89 7.78
C GLY A 4 -0.05 5.46 6.37
N TYR A 5 -1.22 5.93 5.96
CA TYR A 5 -1.49 6.51 4.65
C TYR A 5 -2.44 7.69 4.78
N VAL A 6 -2.03 8.81 4.20
CA VAL A 6 -2.79 10.07 4.20
C VAL A 6 -3.02 10.53 2.76
N THR A 7 -4.08 11.29 2.54
CA THR A 7 -4.33 11.86 1.21
C THR A 7 -3.57 13.17 1.03
N LYS A 8 -3.40 13.60 -0.22
CA LYS A 8 -2.80 14.91 -0.56
C LYS A 8 -3.58 16.12 -0.03
N THR A 9 -4.82 15.91 0.41
CA THR A 9 -5.72 16.94 0.95
C THR A 9 -5.68 17.03 2.47
N ILE A 10 -4.82 16.26 3.15
CA ILE A 10 -4.65 16.34 4.60
C ILE A 10 -4.18 17.74 5.02
N THR A 11 -4.69 18.25 6.13
CA THR A 11 -4.19 19.52 6.68
C THR A 11 -2.81 19.34 7.29
N GLY A 12 -2.03 20.41 7.38
CA GLY A 12 -0.70 20.36 8.01
C GLY A 12 -0.77 19.88 9.47
N THR A 13 -1.76 20.36 10.23
CA THR A 13 -1.97 19.97 11.63
C THR A 13 -2.31 18.48 11.75
N ASP A 14 -3.20 17.97 10.91
CA ASP A 14 -3.57 16.55 10.95
C ASP A 14 -2.41 15.64 10.52
N LEU A 15 -1.57 16.11 9.59
CA LEU A 15 -0.36 15.39 9.20
C LEU A 15 0.61 15.27 10.38
N VAL A 16 0.87 16.37 11.09
CA VAL A 16 1.73 16.37 12.28
C VAL A 16 1.17 15.44 13.36
N ASN A 17 -0.13 15.52 13.64
CA ASN A 17 -0.80 14.61 14.58
C ASN A 17 -0.66 13.15 14.16
N SER A 18 -0.77 12.86 12.86
CA SER A 18 -0.59 11.50 12.32
C SER A 18 0.81 10.94 12.59
N VAL A 19 1.84 11.78 12.56
CA VAL A 19 3.23 11.36 12.86
C VAL A 19 3.36 10.95 14.32
N PHE A 20 2.84 11.75 15.26
CA PHE A 20 2.89 11.41 16.69
C PHE A 20 2.16 10.10 16.99
N ARG A 21 0.97 9.91 16.43
CA ARG A 21 0.22 8.65 16.59
C ARG A 21 0.99 7.43 16.07
N VAL A 22 1.64 7.54 14.92
CA VAL A 22 2.48 6.45 14.39
C VAL A 22 3.66 6.13 15.32
N GLN A 23 4.23 7.15 15.97
CA GLN A 23 5.29 6.98 16.96
C GLN A 23 4.78 6.27 18.23
N GLU A 24 3.54 6.53 18.64
CA GLU A 24 2.88 5.83 19.76
C GLU A 24 2.50 4.37 19.44
N GLY A 25 2.58 3.98 18.18
CA GLY A 25 2.32 2.62 17.72
C GLY A 25 1.03 2.45 16.92
N ASP A 26 0.26 3.53 16.75
CA ASP A 26 -0.97 3.49 15.96
C ASP A 26 -0.68 3.30 14.48
N ALA A 27 -1.65 2.68 13.81
CA ALA A 27 -1.77 2.77 12.36
C ALA A 27 -2.72 3.92 11.99
N VAL A 28 -2.29 4.81 11.09
CA VAL A 28 -3.07 6.00 10.71
C VAL A 28 -3.51 5.91 9.26
N PHE A 29 -4.82 5.92 9.01
CA PHE A 29 -5.37 5.90 7.66
C PHE A 29 -6.34 7.05 7.48
N SER A 30 -6.22 7.75 6.35
CA SER A 30 -7.28 8.66 5.93
C SER A 30 -8.60 7.90 5.75
N PRO A 31 -9.76 8.53 6.00
CA PRO A 31 -11.07 7.86 5.88
C PRO A 31 -11.29 7.19 4.53
N ARG A 32 -10.85 7.84 3.44
CA ARG A 32 -10.95 7.29 2.07
C ARG A 32 -10.16 6.00 1.88
N LEU A 33 -9.02 5.86 2.56
CA LEU A 33 -8.15 4.69 2.41
C LEU A 33 -8.50 3.61 3.44
N ALA A 34 -9.04 3.99 4.61
CA ALA A 34 -9.55 3.04 5.59
C ALA A 34 -10.64 2.14 5.02
N GLY A 35 -11.59 2.70 4.25
CA GLY A 35 -12.62 1.91 3.56
C GLY A 35 -12.01 0.89 2.60
N PHE A 36 -11.11 1.32 1.73
CA PHE A 36 -10.41 0.43 0.80
C PHE A 36 -9.66 -0.70 1.49
N VAL A 37 -8.97 -0.41 2.59
CA VAL A 37 -8.24 -1.41 3.37
C VAL A 37 -9.21 -2.43 3.98
N LEU A 38 -10.31 -1.97 4.55
CA LEU A 38 -11.35 -2.86 5.11
C LEU A 38 -11.97 -3.74 4.03
N ASP A 39 -12.27 -3.19 2.85
CA ASP A 39 -12.81 -3.94 1.71
C ASP A 39 -11.81 -5.02 1.24
N ALA A 40 -10.53 -4.66 1.11
CA ALA A 40 -9.48 -5.58 0.70
C ALA A 40 -9.25 -6.74 1.70
N PHE A 41 -9.43 -6.50 3.00
CA PHE A 41 -9.37 -7.56 4.01
C PHE A 41 -10.67 -8.35 4.15
N ALA A 42 -11.82 -7.75 3.84
CA ALA A 42 -13.11 -8.42 3.86
C ALA A 42 -13.30 -9.37 2.67
N SER A 43 -12.67 -9.08 1.53
CA SER A 43 -12.57 -10.03 0.41
C SER A 43 -11.73 -11.24 0.81
N THR A 44 -12.40 -12.37 1.03
CA THR A 44 -11.76 -13.68 1.26
C THR A 44 -11.29 -14.32 -0.05
N ASP A 45 -11.72 -13.77 -1.19
CA ASP A 45 -11.31 -14.22 -2.51
C ASP A 45 -9.95 -13.64 -2.88
N ALA A 46 -9.12 -14.47 -3.51
CA ALA A 46 -7.85 -14.04 -4.09
C ALA A 46 -8.08 -12.77 -4.93
N PRO A 47 -7.16 -11.78 -4.86
CA PRO A 47 -7.32 -10.54 -5.62
C PRO A 47 -7.61 -10.89 -7.08
N PRO A 48 -8.55 -10.18 -7.73
CA PRO A 48 -8.86 -10.44 -9.13
C PRO A 48 -7.55 -10.44 -9.91
N VAL A 49 -7.34 -11.51 -10.69
CA VAL A 49 -6.18 -11.63 -11.55
C VAL A 49 -6.20 -10.41 -12.46
N ASP A 50 -5.22 -9.54 -12.29
CA ASP A 50 -5.08 -8.34 -13.10
C ASP A 50 -4.74 -8.80 -14.53
N GLU A 51 -5.65 -8.55 -15.49
CA GLU A 51 -5.46 -8.96 -16.89
C GLU A 51 -4.14 -8.39 -17.47
N ASP A 52 -3.64 -7.28 -16.91
CA ASP A 52 -2.36 -6.70 -17.30
C ASP A 52 -1.16 -7.48 -16.73
N LEU A 53 -1.29 -8.19 -15.59
CA LEU A 53 -0.26 -9.11 -15.07
C LEU A 53 -0.13 -10.38 -15.92
N ASP A 54 -1.20 -10.80 -16.58
CA ASP A 54 -1.21 -11.95 -17.48
C ASP A 54 -0.54 -11.65 -18.82
N ARG A 55 -0.52 -10.37 -19.23
CA ARG A 55 0.19 -9.88 -20.41
C ARG A 55 1.71 -9.80 -20.24
N LEU A 56 2.20 -9.84 -19.01
CA LEU A 56 3.63 -9.79 -18.73
C LEU A 56 4.32 -11.08 -19.19
N THR A 57 5.47 -10.92 -19.82
CA THR A 57 6.40 -12.02 -20.07
C THR A 57 6.91 -12.59 -18.74
N GLN A 58 7.45 -13.81 -18.77
CA GLN A 58 7.95 -14.48 -17.58
C GLN A 58 8.98 -13.64 -16.81
N ARG A 59 9.83 -12.89 -17.54
CA ARG A 59 10.88 -12.03 -16.97
C ARG A 59 10.31 -10.78 -16.32
N GLU A 60 9.35 -10.12 -16.95
CA GLU A 60 8.71 -8.93 -16.38
C GLU A 60 7.96 -9.28 -15.10
N ARG A 61 7.27 -10.43 -15.07
CA ARG A 61 6.60 -10.92 -13.86
C ARG A 61 7.59 -11.23 -12.73
N GLU A 62 8.76 -11.76 -13.07
CA GLU A 62 9.84 -12.03 -12.11
C GLU A 62 10.42 -10.73 -11.53
N VAL A 63 10.69 -9.75 -12.38
CA VAL A 63 11.14 -8.41 -11.97
C VAL A 63 10.11 -7.72 -11.07
N LEU A 64 8.83 -7.76 -11.44
CA LEU A 64 7.75 -7.15 -10.67
C LEU A 64 7.58 -7.81 -9.29
N ARG A 65 7.75 -9.14 -9.18
CA ARG A 65 7.82 -9.84 -7.89
C ARG A 65 9.02 -9.40 -7.05
N LEU A 66 10.17 -9.17 -7.66
CA LEU A 66 11.37 -8.70 -6.95
C LEU A 66 11.16 -7.29 -6.40
N ILE A 67 10.55 -6.39 -7.19
CA ILE A 67 10.19 -5.03 -6.76
C ILE A 67 9.17 -5.07 -5.62
N ALA A 68 8.12 -5.88 -5.74
CA ALA A 68 7.09 -6.02 -4.70
C ALA A 68 7.65 -6.57 -3.36
N ARG A 69 8.72 -7.37 -3.42
CA ARG A 69 9.47 -7.85 -2.24
C ARG A 69 10.49 -6.84 -1.71
N GLY A 70 10.60 -5.66 -2.32
CA GLY A 70 11.46 -4.57 -1.87
C GLY A 70 12.92 -4.68 -2.31
N TYR A 71 13.23 -5.52 -3.30
CA TYR A 71 14.58 -5.55 -3.87
C TYR A 71 14.76 -4.37 -4.82
N ALA A 72 15.75 -3.52 -4.53
CA ALA A 72 16.24 -2.50 -5.46
C ALA A 72 17.37 -3.07 -6.32
N TYR A 73 17.47 -2.57 -7.55
CA TYR A 73 18.55 -2.93 -8.47
C TYR A 73 19.91 -2.70 -7.79
N LYS A 74 20.76 -3.72 -7.74
CA LYS A 74 22.19 -3.53 -7.44
C LYS A 74 22.88 -3.32 -8.77
N GLU A 75 23.51 -2.16 -8.93
CA GLU A 75 24.45 -1.86 -10.02
C GLU A 75 25.55 -2.92 -10.13
#